data_AF-A0A178E6K3-F1
#
_entry.id   AF-A0A178E6K3-F1
#
_cell.length_a   1.000
_cell.length_b   1.000
_cell.length_c   1.000
_cell.angle_alpha   90.00
_cell.angle_beta   90.00
_cell.angle_gamma   90.00
#
_symmetry.space_group_name_H-M   'P 1'
#
loop_
_entity.id
_entity.type
_entity.pdbx_description
1 polymer ?
#
loop_
_entity_poly.entity_id
_entity_poly.type
_entity_poly.pdbx_seq_one_letter_code
_entity_poly.pdbx_strand_id
1 'polypeptide(L)'
;MAAKFSSLLLLGVSAVLATPLVARQSGASPTSASASPSATPWTWNAGAVDEFPIHESCNSTQHAYIKNGLEETLVICRQARDHILRWGNSSEIYQKYFGDAPTGEPLGWFTKIVDGDKDGVLFRCDNPDGNCAQKGWAGHWRGANATSETVICDLSYELRRPLEGMCMFGYDVANGATNFYWASDLLHRLLHIPKIGEGIVEHYGEGQKYEVALELAQENATYAVRNSDTLQFFALEVYAHDVAVPGEGCPGVYTTVSSTAAPAATSAAPSVTSVAAAPAASTEAAEACEPHGDHWHCPPGVPEPTAPPA
;
A
#
# COMPACT_ATOMS: atom_id res chain seq x y z
N MET A 1 -34.14 5.70 63.74
CA MET A 1 -35.08 6.79 63.45
C MET A 1 -35.29 6.85 61.95
N ALA A 2 -36.54 6.70 61.53
CA ALA A 2 -36.95 6.61 60.14
C ALA A 2 -37.16 8.02 59.54
N ALA A 3 -36.85 8.18 58.25
CA ALA A 3 -37.53 9.13 57.39
C ALA A 3 -37.46 8.62 55.94
N LYS A 4 -38.56 8.00 55.51
CA LYS A 4 -38.83 7.68 54.10
C LYS A 4 -39.34 8.96 53.45
N PHE A 5 -38.67 9.45 52.40
CA PHE A 5 -39.27 10.44 51.49
C PHE A 5 -39.72 9.71 50.23
N SER A 6 -41.04 9.68 50.05
CA SER A 6 -41.74 9.10 48.91
C SER A 6 -42.08 10.24 47.96
N SER A 7 -41.45 10.28 46.79
CA SER A 7 -41.79 11.23 45.73
C SER A 7 -42.93 10.67 44.88
N LEU A 8 -44.13 11.24 45.05
CA LEU A 8 -45.27 11.04 44.17
C LEU A 8 -45.00 11.73 42.82
N LEU A 9 -44.93 10.95 41.74
CA LEU A 9 -44.96 11.48 40.37
C LEU A 9 -46.42 11.60 39.90
N LEU A 10 -46.90 12.83 39.72
CA LEU A 10 -48.21 13.11 39.12
C LEU A 10 -48.10 13.06 37.59
N LEU A 11 -48.68 12.02 36.97
CA LEU A 11 -48.92 11.95 35.53
C LEU A 11 -50.19 12.74 35.19
N GLY A 12 -50.03 13.95 34.65
CA GLY A 12 -51.13 14.72 34.06
C GLY A 12 -51.42 14.22 32.65
N VAL A 13 -52.54 13.51 32.48
CA VAL A 13 -53.08 13.16 31.16
C VAL A 13 -54.04 14.25 30.71
N SER A 14 -53.62 15.10 29.77
CA SER A 14 -54.51 16.06 29.12
C SER A 14 -55.28 15.35 28.00
N ALA A 15 -56.56 15.05 28.24
CA ALA A 15 -57.47 14.61 27.20
C ALA A 15 -58.01 15.83 26.43
N VAL A 16 -57.54 16.02 25.20
CA VAL A 16 -58.10 17.01 24.27
C VAL A 16 -59.25 16.34 23.50
N LEU A 17 -60.49 16.71 23.81
CA LEU A 17 -61.66 16.35 23.01
C LEU A 17 -61.85 17.41 21.91
N ALA A 18 -61.50 17.07 20.67
CA ALA A 18 -61.82 17.88 19.50
C ALA A 18 -63.11 17.36 18.86
N THR A 19 -64.12 18.22 18.74
CA THR A 19 -65.36 18.01 17.98
C THR A 19 -65.08 17.80 16.49
N PRO A 20 -65.82 16.93 15.78
CA PRO A 20 -65.63 16.76 14.35
C PRO A 20 -66.20 17.97 13.60
N LEU A 21 -65.32 18.73 12.94
CA LEU A 21 -65.73 19.66 11.90
C LEU A 21 -66.12 18.84 10.67
N VAL A 22 -67.42 18.83 10.35
CA VAL A 22 -67.92 18.30 9.07
C VAL A 22 -67.40 19.21 7.96
N ALA A 23 -66.44 18.71 7.19
CA ALA A 23 -65.94 19.38 6.01
C ALA A 23 -67.02 19.38 4.91
N ARG A 24 -67.33 20.57 4.40
CA ARG A 24 -68.19 20.77 3.22
C ARG A 24 -67.53 20.07 2.03
N GLN A 25 -68.14 18.99 1.55
CA GLN A 25 -67.73 18.32 0.31
C GLN A 25 -67.86 19.30 -0.85
N SER A 26 -66.73 19.87 -1.26
CA SER A 26 -66.58 20.52 -2.54
C SER A 26 -66.24 19.41 -3.53
N GLY A 27 -67.19 19.09 -4.41
CA GLY A 27 -66.98 18.14 -5.50
C GLY A 27 -65.94 18.68 -6.48
N ALA A 28 -64.67 18.42 -6.20
CA ALA A 28 -63.59 18.53 -7.16
C ALA A 28 -63.06 17.11 -7.36
N SER A 29 -63.28 16.57 -8.56
CA SER A 29 -62.67 15.31 -9.00
C SER A 29 -61.16 15.39 -8.77
N PRO A 30 -60.52 14.38 -8.16
CA PRO A 30 -59.07 14.35 -8.07
C PRO A 30 -58.53 14.17 -9.49
N THR A 31 -58.08 15.27 -10.10
CA THR A 31 -57.11 15.18 -11.20
C THR A 31 -55.91 14.46 -10.61
N SER A 32 -55.76 13.19 -10.98
CA SER A 32 -54.58 12.40 -10.70
C SER A 32 -53.43 13.09 -11.41
N ALA A 33 -52.71 13.95 -10.69
CA ALA A 33 -51.45 14.46 -11.17
C ALA A 33 -50.56 13.23 -11.37
N SER A 34 -50.26 12.91 -12.62
CA SER A 34 -49.18 12.00 -12.96
C SER A 34 -47.94 12.52 -12.24
N ALA A 35 -47.53 11.81 -11.18
CA ALA A 35 -46.31 12.13 -10.49
C ALA A 35 -45.19 12.10 -11.54
N SER A 36 -44.59 13.26 -11.80
CA SER A 36 -43.35 13.33 -12.58
C SER A 36 -42.39 12.31 -11.98
N PRO A 37 -41.64 11.55 -12.78
CA PRO A 37 -40.65 10.62 -12.24
C PRO A 37 -39.76 11.43 -11.29
N SER A 38 -39.78 11.06 -10.01
CA SER A 38 -38.90 11.67 -9.03
C SER A 38 -37.48 11.49 -9.54
N ALA A 39 -36.76 12.60 -9.73
CA ALA A 39 -35.36 12.54 -10.10
C ALA A 39 -34.66 11.62 -9.09
N THR A 40 -34.00 10.56 -9.58
CA THR A 40 -33.13 9.74 -8.75
C THR A 40 -32.11 10.67 -8.09
N PRO A 41 -32.08 10.75 -6.75
CA PRO A 41 -31.14 11.63 -6.06
C PRO A 41 -29.71 11.32 -6.51
N TRP A 42 -28.94 12.35 -6.87
CA TRP A 42 -27.53 12.18 -7.19
C TRP A 42 -26.77 11.69 -5.97
N THR A 43 -26.15 10.52 -6.09
CA THR A 43 -25.25 9.93 -5.08
C THR A 43 -23.83 10.03 -5.59
N TRP A 44 -23.01 10.89 -4.98
CA TRP A 44 -21.66 11.21 -5.44
C TRP A 44 -20.72 9.98 -5.50
N ASN A 45 -21.02 8.95 -4.71
CA ASN A 45 -20.25 7.72 -4.57
C ASN A 45 -20.94 6.49 -5.20
N ALA A 46 -21.95 6.67 -6.06
CA ALA A 46 -22.54 5.54 -6.76
C ALA A 46 -21.47 4.77 -7.57
N GLY A 47 -21.32 3.48 -7.29
CA GLY A 47 -20.37 2.61 -7.97
C GLY A 47 -18.95 2.60 -7.39
N ALA A 48 -18.68 3.36 -6.31
CA ALA A 48 -17.39 3.33 -5.64
C ALA A 48 -17.08 1.92 -5.09
N VAL A 49 -15.82 1.51 -5.20
CA VAL A 49 -15.33 0.23 -4.70
C VAL A 49 -14.44 0.46 -3.49
N ASP A 50 -14.81 -0.14 -2.36
CA ASP A 50 -14.15 0.11 -1.06
C ASP A 50 -13.03 -0.89 -0.72
N GLU A 51 -12.98 -2.03 -1.43
CA GLU A 51 -11.96 -3.10 -1.29
C GLU A 51 -11.19 -3.29 -2.60
N PHE A 52 -9.87 -3.54 -2.55
CA PHE A 52 -9.10 -3.80 -3.77
C PHE A 52 -9.56 -5.12 -4.42
N PRO A 53 -9.99 -5.11 -5.69
CA PRO A 53 -10.37 -6.33 -6.40
C PRO A 53 -9.25 -7.38 -6.46
N ILE A 54 -9.61 -8.63 -6.20
CA ILE A 54 -8.75 -9.82 -6.40
C ILE A 54 -9.39 -10.69 -7.48
N HIS A 55 -8.64 -10.98 -8.53
CA HIS A 55 -9.07 -11.71 -9.70
C HIS A 55 -9.40 -13.17 -9.37
N GLU A 56 -10.34 -13.76 -10.11
CA GLU A 56 -10.80 -15.15 -9.91
C GLU A 56 -9.74 -16.23 -10.18
N SER A 57 -8.59 -15.84 -10.74
CA SER A 57 -7.44 -16.73 -10.89
C SER A 57 -6.80 -17.11 -9.55
N CYS A 58 -7.07 -16.35 -8.49
CA CYS A 58 -6.65 -16.66 -7.14
C CYS A 58 -7.58 -17.70 -6.51
N ASN A 59 -7.03 -18.83 -6.08
CA ASN A 59 -7.79 -19.79 -5.28
C ASN A 59 -8.15 -19.20 -3.91
N SER A 60 -9.02 -19.87 -3.15
CA SER A 60 -9.51 -19.35 -1.85
C SER A 60 -8.41 -19.03 -0.84
N THR A 61 -7.31 -19.80 -0.83
CA THR A 61 -6.18 -19.55 0.08
C THR A 61 -5.36 -18.34 -0.37
N GLN A 62 -5.02 -18.27 -1.66
CA GLN A 62 -4.31 -17.11 -2.23
C GLN A 62 -5.10 -15.83 -2.03
N HIS A 63 -6.41 -15.87 -2.28
CA HIS A 63 -7.31 -14.75 -2.03
C HIS A 63 -7.23 -14.31 -0.57
N ALA A 64 -7.33 -15.23 0.41
CA ALA A 64 -7.25 -14.87 1.82
C ALA A 64 -5.92 -14.20 2.20
N TYR A 65 -4.78 -14.71 1.69
CA TYR A 65 -3.48 -14.09 1.92
C TYR A 65 -3.39 -12.67 1.36
N ILE A 66 -3.80 -12.49 0.09
CA ILE A 66 -3.77 -11.16 -0.54
C ILE A 66 -4.73 -10.21 0.17
N LYS A 67 -5.93 -10.66 0.51
CA LYS A 67 -6.92 -9.84 1.22
C LYS A 67 -6.38 -9.37 2.57
N ASN A 68 -5.85 -10.29 3.39
CA ASN A 68 -5.26 -9.94 4.67
C ASN A 68 -4.08 -8.97 4.49
N GLY A 69 -3.20 -9.23 3.53
CA GLY A 69 -2.08 -8.35 3.21
C GLY A 69 -2.55 -6.93 2.82
N LEU A 70 -3.61 -6.80 2.02
CA LEU A 70 -4.18 -5.51 1.65
C LEU A 70 -4.80 -4.80 2.86
N GLU A 71 -5.50 -5.54 3.74
CA GLU A 71 -6.01 -4.99 5.00
C GLU A 71 -4.85 -4.48 5.89
N GLU A 72 -3.74 -5.21 5.98
CA GLU A 72 -2.52 -4.77 6.68
C GLU A 72 -1.87 -3.54 6.00
N THR A 73 -1.86 -3.48 4.66
CA THR A 73 -1.41 -2.29 3.93
C THR A 73 -2.24 -1.06 4.29
N LEU A 74 -3.56 -1.21 4.36
CA LEU A 74 -4.46 -0.13 4.80
C LEU A 74 -4.13 0.29 6.24
N VAL A 75 -3.73 -0.63 7.12
CA VAL A 75 -3.32 -0.32 8.50
C VAL A 75 -2.07 0.56 8.52
N ILE A 76 -0.98 0.18 7.85
CA ILE A 76 0.26 0.98 7.86
C ILE A 76 0.07 2.33 7.17
N CYS A 77 -0.71 2.39 6.09
CA CYS A 77 -0.99 3.64 5.37
C CYS A 77 -1.85 4.58 6.21
N ARG A 78 -2.86 4.04 6.91
CA ARG A 78 -3.71 4.83 7.81
C ARG A 78 -2.88 5.40 8.96
N GLN A 79 -2.00 4.60 9.56
CA GLN A 79 -1.14 5.08 10.62
C GLN A 79 -0.16 6.14 10.13
N ALA A 80 0.47 5.94 8.96
CA ALA A 80 1.34 6.93 8.31
C ALA A 80 0.61 8.26 8.05
N ARG A 81 -0.57 8.19 7.45
CA ARG A 81 -1.46 9.36 7.21
C ARG A 81 -1.80 10.08 8.50
N ASP A 82 -2.23 9.35 9.53
CA ASP A 82 -2.67 9.92 10.80
C ASP A 82 -1.50 10.51 11.59
N HIS A 83 -0.29 9.93 11.48
CA HIS A 83 0.95 10.49 12.02
C HIS A 83 1.29 11.84 11.38
N ILE A 84 1.21 11.94 10.05
CA ILE A 84 1.40 13.21 9.33
C ILE A 84 0.36 14.25 9.76
N LEU A 85 -0.92 13.87 9.88
CA LEU A 85 -1.98 14.78 10.31
C LEU A 85 -1.77 15.29 11.74
N ARG A 86 -1.21 14.44 12.62
CA ARG A 86 -0.99 14.78 14.03
C ARG A 86 0.24 15.66 14.24
N TRP A 87 1.36 15.33 13.61
CA TRP A 87 2.66 15.94 13.90
C TRP A 87 3.20 16.76 12.73
N GLY A 88 2.83 16.43 11.50
CA GLY A 88 3.37 17.04 10.29
C GLY A 88 4.90 17.05 10.31
N ASN A 89 5.49 18.16 9.90
CA ASN A 89 6.95 18.33 9.87
C ASN A 89 7.59 18.54 11.26
N SER A 90 6.86 18.43 12.38
CA SER A 90 7.47 18.42 13.71
C SER A 90 7.87 17.01 14.16
N SER A 91 7.56 15.98 13.37
CA SER A 91 7.94 14.60 13.66
C SER A 91 9.37 14.34 13.21
N GLU A 92 10.19 13.76 14.10
CA GLU A 92 11.54 13.30 13.77
C GLU A 92 11.51 12.20 12.70
N ILE A 93 10.51 11.32 12.72
CA ILE A 93 10.34 10.28 11.69
C ILE A 93 9.96 10.91 10.34
N TYR A 94 9.12 11.95 10.35
CA TYR A 94 8.79 12.68 9.12
C TYR A 94 10.03 13.37 8.52
N GLN A 95 10.76 14.12 9.34
CA GLN A 95 11.99 14.80 8.91
C GLN A 95 13.05 13.82 8.43
N LYS A 96 13.16 12.65 9.05
CA LYS A 96 14.09 11.59 8.65
C LYS A 96 13.90 11.15 7.20
N TYR A 97 12.65 11.01 6.75
CA TYR A 97 12.35 10.46 5.42
C TYR A 97 11.96 11.51 4.39
N PHE A 98 11.46 12.67 4.81
CA PHE A 98 10.98 13.70 3.88
C PHE A 98 11.66 15.06 4.09
N GLY A 99 12.58 15.18 5.04
CA GLY A 99 13.24 16.46 5.36
C GLY A 99 12.21 17.54 5.68
N ASP A 100 12.41 18.73 5.12
CA ASP A 100 11.49 19.86 5.26
C ASP A 100 10.37 19.89 4.19
N ALA A 101 10.12 18.78 3.50
CA ALA A 101 9.09 18.73 2.45
C ALA A 101 7.70 19.07 3.01
N PRO A 102 6.86 19.79 2.24
CA PRO A 102 5.45 19.95 2.58
C PRO A 102 4.74 18.60 2.75
N THR A 103 3.91 18.49 3.79
CA THR A 103 3.24 17.26 4.19
C THR A 103 2.12 16.80 3.26
N GLY A 104 1.61 17.70 2.41
CA GLY A 104 0.42 17.44 1.60
C GLY A 104 0.59 16.30 0.60
N GLU A 105 1.77 16.18 -0.01
CA GLU A 105 2.04 15.15 -1.02
C GLU A 105 2.12 13.73 -0.43
N PRO A 106 2.99 13.44 0.57
CA PRO A 106 3.01 12.13 1.20
C PRO A 106 1.68 11.79 1.90
N LEU A 107 1.02 12.78 2.51
CA LEU A 107 -0.34 12.62 3.06
C LEU A 107 -1.33 12.16 1.97
N GLY A 108 -1.26 12.77 0.79
CA GLY A 108 -2.11 12.45 -0.35
C GLY A 108 -1.93 11.02 -0.84
N TRP A 109 -0.68 10.53 -0.94
CA TRP A 109 -0.40 9.15 -1.36
C TRP A 109 -1.02 8.12 -0.41
N PHE A 110 -0.81 8.27 0.90
CA PHE A 110 -1.42 7.37 1.88
C PHE A 110 -2.94 7.49 1.90
N THR A 111 -3.49 8.71 1.75
CA THR A 111 -4.95 8.93 1.70
C THR A 111 -5.59 8.27 0.48
N LYS A 112 -4.95 8.32 -0.70
CA LYS A 112 -5.44 7.64 -1.91
C LYS A 112 -5.55 6.14 -1.70
N ILE A 113 -4.58 5.52 -1.03
CA ILE A 113 -4.60 4.08 -0.73
C ILE A 113 -5.71 3.75 0.28
N VAL A 114 -5.84 4.56 1.34
CA VAL A 114 -6.74 4.27 2.45
C VAL A 114 -8.21 4.54 2.08
N ASP A 115 -8.50 5.72 1.56
CA ASP A 115 -9.87 6.24 1.38
C ASP A 115 -10.27 6.38 -0.10
N GLY A 116 -9.36 6.15 -1.04
CA GLY A 116 -9.65 6.22 -2.47
C GLY A 116 -10.53 5.08 -2.96
N ASP A 117 -11.23 5.32 -4.08
CA ASP A 117 -11.96 4.31 -4.83
C ASP A 117 -10.99 3.30 -5.43
N LYS A 118 -11.18 2.03 -5.10
CA LYS A 118 -10.27 0.92 -5.41
C LYS A 118 -10.61 0.22 -6.72
N ASP A 119 -11.64 0.70 -7.43
CA ASP A 119 -11.95 0.22 -8.78
C ASP A 119 -10.75 0.38 -9.71
N GLY A 120 -10.55 -0.53 -10.65
CA GLY A 120 -9.43 -0.46 -11.60
C GLY A 120 -8.03 -0.61 -10.95
N VAL A 121 -7.94 -1.28 -9.80
CA VAL A 121 -6.68 -1.71 -9.16
C VAL A 121 -6.79 -3.21 -8.81
N LEU A 122 -6.36 -4.08 -9.72
CA LEU A 122 -6.65 -5.52 -9.65
C LEU A 122 -5.41 -6.35 -9.29
N PHE A 123 -5.54 -7.22 -8.30
CA PHE A 123 -4.54 -8.23 -7.95
C PHE A 123 -4.90 -9.58 -8.54
N ARG A 124 -3.94 -10.33 -9.08
CA ARG A 124 -4.19 -11.64 -9.71
C ARG A 124 -3.09 -12.65 -9.41
N CYS A 125 -3.43 -13.94 -9.51
CA CYS A 125 -2.54 -15.05 -9.15
C CYS A 125 -2.12 -15.94 -10.33
N ASP A 126 -2.73 -15.74 -11.50
CA ASP A 126 -2.23 -16.31 -12.74
C ASP A 126 -1.11 -15.43 -13.31
N ASN A 127 -0.31 -16.02 -14.20
CA ASN A 127 0.90 -15.44 -14.74
C ASN A 127 0.75 -15.21 -16.26
N PRO A 128 -0.10 -14.28 -16.70
CA PRO A 128 -0.40 -14.07 -18.12
C PRO A 128 0.84 -13.63 -18.91
N ASP A 129 1.77 -12.94 -18.27
CA ASP A 129 2.97 -12.40 -18.91
C ASP A 129 4.19 -13.35 -18.78
N GLY A 130 4.06 -14.47 -18.06
CA GLY A 130 5.15 -15.44 -17.89
C GLY A 130 6.22 -15.06 -16.86
N ASN A 131 6.21 -13.83 -16.34
CA ASN A 131 7.28 -13.29 -15.50
C ASN A 131 7.45 -13.96 -14.14
N CYS A 132 6.44 -14.64 -13.58
CA CYS A 132 6.64 -15.45 -12.37
C CYS A 132 7.61 -16.62 -12.53
N ALA A 133 8.00 -16.98 -13.76
CA ALA A 133 9.03 -18.00 -14.00
C ALA A 133 10.46 -17.48 -13.74
N GLN A 134 10.63 -16.17 -13.59
CA GLN A 134 11.92 -15.55 -13.33
C GLN A 134 12.34 -15.81 -11.88
N LYS A 135 13.61 -16.20 -11.71
CA LYS A 135 14.13 -16.58 -10.39
C LYS A 135 14.13 -15.37 -9.45
N GLY A 136 13.51 -15.52 -8.29
CA GLY A 136 13.46 -14.47 -7.26
C GLY A 136 12.27 -13.51 -7.39
N TRP A 137 11.51 -13.58 -8.47
CA TRP A 137 10.33 -12.72 -8.67
C TRP A 137 9.19 -13.18 -7.76
N ALA A 138 8.83 -12.32 -6.81
CA ALA A 138 7.69 -12.54 -5.92
C ALA A 138 6.36 -12.01 -6.51
N GLY A 139 6.42 -11.33 -7.63
CA GLY A 139 5.28 -10.70 -8.29
C GLY A 139 5.76 -9.57 -9.19
N HIS A 140 4.86 -9.01 -9.98
CA HIS A 140 5.20 -7.91 -10.86
C HIS A 140 3.98 -7.08 -11.22
N TRP A 141 4.24 -5.83 -11.57
CA TRP A 141 3.28 -5.01 -12.30
C TRP A 141 3.24 -5.44 -13.78
N ARG A 142 2.08 -5.38 -14.42
CA ARG A 142 1.93 -5.84 -15.82
C ARG A 142 2.31 -4.79 -16.86
N GLY A 143 2.71 -3.59 -16.46
CA GLY A 143 3.15 -2.53 -17.36
C GLY A 143 2.12 -2.24 -18.45
N ALA A 144 2.59 -2.08 -19.69
CA ALA A 144 1.73 -1.78 -20.85
C ALA A 144 0.70 -2.89 -21.17
N ASN A 145 0.88 -4.12 -20.69
CA ASN A 145 -0.07 -5.22 -20.94
C ASN A 145 -1.37 -5.04 -20.14
N ALA A 146 -1.29 -4.47 -18.94
CA ALA A 146 -2.43 -4.06 -18.12
C ALA A 146 -1.96 -3.16 -16.96
N THR A 147 -1.96 -1.85 -17.16
CA THR A 147 -1.38 -0.88 -16.21
C THR A 147 -2.08 -0.84 -14.85
N SER A 148 -3.31 -1.35 -14.77
CA SER A 148 -4.12 -1.44 -13.56
C SER A 148 -3.96 -2.75 -12.78
N GLU A 149 -3.05 -3.63 -13.22
CA GLU A 149 -2.98 -5.00 -12.70
C GLU A 149 -1.61 -5.34 -12.10
N THR A 150 -1.64 -6.02 -10.97
CA THR A 150 -0.47 -6.61 -10.31
C THR A 150 -0.62 -8.11 -10.17
N VAL A 151 0.43 -8.85 -10.54
CA VAL A 151 0.53 -10.30 -10.40
C VAL A 151 1.25 -10.63 -9.09
N ILE A 152 0.69 -11.56 -8.32
CA ILE A 152 1.28 -12.16 -7.13
C ILE A 152 1.82 -13.55 -7.51
N CYS A 153 3.14 -13.73 -7.46
CA CYS A 153 3.78 -15.03 -7.73
C CYS A 153 3.88 -15.86 -6.44
N ASP A 154 4.05 -17.18 -6.58
CA ASP A 154 4.06 -18.12 -5.45
C ASP A 154 5.09 -17.76 -4.37
N LEU A 155 6.24 -17.23 -4.78
CA LEU A 155 7.31 -16.81 -3.87
C LEU A 155 6.87 -15.74 -2.86
N SER A 156 5.86 -14.91 -3.16
CA SER A 156 5.31 -13.97 -2.15
C SER A 156 4.75 -14.71 -0.94
N TYR A 157 4.04 -15.82 -1.12
CA TYR A 157 3.43 -16.57 -0.02
C TYR A 157 4.45 -17.27 0.89
N GLU A 158 5.68 -17.45 0.41
CA GLU A 158 6.78 -18.04 1.18
C GLU A 158 7.59 -16.98 1.95
N LEU A 159 7.87 -15.86 1.28
CA LEU A 159 8.77 -14.83 1.79
C LEU A 159 8.08 -13.84 2.73
N ARG A 160 6.87 -13.41 2.38
CA ARG A 160 6.20 -12.30 3.09
C ARG A 160 5.69 -12.76 4.46
N ARG A 161 5.96 -11.94 5.47
CA ARG A 161 5.45 -12.11 6.84
C ARG A 161 4.21 -11.25 7.06
N PRO A 162 3.30 -11.66 7.94
CA PRO A 162 2.15 -10.84 8.29
C PRO A 162 2.58 -9.71 9.24
N LEU A 163 1.88 -8.58 9.18
CA LEU A 163 2.25 -7.34 9.87
C LEU A 163 2.30 -7.45 11.40
N GLU A 164 1.58 -8.41 12.01
CA GLU A 164 1.61 -8.59 13.47
C GLU A 164 3.01 -8.97 13.98
N GLY A 165 3.88 -9.44 13.08
CA GLY A 165 5.28 -9.70 13.37
C GLY A 165 6.21 -8.49 13.27
N MET A 166 5.70 -7.26 13.17
CA MET A 166 6.52 -6.05 13.12
C MET A 166 7.54 -6.00 14.26
N CYS A 167 8.79 -5.70 13.94
CA CYS A 167 9.94 -5.71 14.86
C CYS A 167 10.31 -7.09 15.45
N MET A 168 9.78 -8.18 14.90
CA MET A 168 10.17 -9.54 15.26
C MET A 168 11.14 -10.15 14.22
N PHE A 169 11.55 -11.40 14.43
CA PHE A 169 12.36 -12.17 13.47
C PHE A 169 13.76 -11.59 13.16
N GLY A 170 14.25 -10.67 14.01
CA GLY A 170 15.48 -9.92 13.74
C GLY A 170 15.32 -8.83 12.68
N TYR A 171 14.09 -8.46 12.35
CA TYR A 171 13.79 -7.34 11.48
C TYR A 171 13.97 -6.01 12.21
N ASP A 172 14.67 -5.08 11.57
CA ASP A 172 14.65 -3.65 11.89
C ASP A 172 14.45 -2.85 10.59
N VAL A 173 13.96 -1.62 10.69
CA VAL A 173 13.58 -0.82 9.52
C VAL A 173 14.79 -0.47 8.65
N ALA A 174 15.95 -0.18 9.25
CA ALA A 174 17.14 0.22 8.51
C ALA A 174 17.77 -0.90 7.68
N ASN A 175 17.77 -2.13 8.20
CA ASN A 175 18.48 -3.27 7.59
C ASN A 175 17.54 -4.32 6.98
N GLY A 176 16.26 -4.31 7.35
CA GLY A 176 15.26 -5.24 6.83
C GLY A 176 14.79 -4.88 5.43
N ALA A 177 14.47 -5.90 4.62
CA ALA A 177 13.91 -5.67 3.29
C ALA A 177 12.57 -4.92 3.40
N THR A 178 12.37 -3.87 2.58
CA THR A 178 11.12 -3.10 2.58
C THR A 178 9.90 -3.94 2.25
N ASN A 179 10.07 -5.03 1.52
CA ASN A 179 9.03 -5.99 1.18
C ASN A 179 8.99 -7.22 2.12
N PHE A 180 9.53 -7.13 3.34
CA PHE A 180 9.51 -8.26 4.28
C PHE A 180 8.08 -8.60 4.74
N TYR A 181 7.24 -7.59 4.96
CA TYR A 181 5.83 -7.77 5.32
C TYR A 181 4.91 -7.69 4.10
N TRP A 182 3.79 -8.41 4.12
CA TRP A 182 2.73 -8.26 3.11
C TRP A 182 2.28 -6.81 2.98
N ALA A 183 2.08 -6.13 4.12
CA ALA A 183 1.65 -4.74 4.19
C ALA A 183 2.50 -3.80 3.32
N SER A 184 3.82 -3.90 3.43
CA SER A 184 4.76 -2.99 2.76
C SER A 184 5.09 -3.41 1.33
N ASP A 185 5.12 -4.71 1.02
CA ASP A 185 5.21 -5.21 -0.36
C ASP A 185 4.02 -4.75 -1.21
N LEU A 186 2.80 -4.84 -0.66
CA LEU A 186 1.59 -4.41 -1.36
C LEU A 186 1.47 -2.88 -1.41
N LEU A 187 1.93 -2.14 -0.39
CA LEU A 187 2.07 -0.68 -0.45
C LEU A 187 2.91 -0.27 -1.67
N HIS A 188 4.09 -0.84 -1.82
CA HIS A 188 4.97 -0.57 -2.95
C HIS A 188 4.28 -0.79 -4.30
N ARG A 189 3.64 -1.95 -4.47
CA ARG A 189 2.95 -2.31 -5.71
C ARG A 189 1.81 -1.34 -6.02
N LEU A 190 1.06 -0.93 -5.00
CA LEU A 190 -0.01 0.06 -5.14
C LEU A 190 0.54 1.42 -5.58
N LEU A 191 1.69 1.85 -5.05
CA LEU A 191 2.32 3.12 -5.46
C LEU A 191 2.71 3.12 -6.94
N HIS A 192 3.04 1.95 -7.51
CA HIS A 192 3.33 1.80 -8.94
C HIS A 192 2.09 1.71 -9.84
N ILE A 193 0.88 1.67 -9.28
CA ILE A 193 -0.35 1.71 -10.07
C ILE A 193 -0.66 3.17 -10.46
N PRO A 194 -0.87 3.50 -11.75
CA PRO A 194 -1.10 4.89 -12.17
C PRO A 194 -2.29 5.59 -11.51
N LYS A 195 -3.34 4.86 -11.12
CA LYS A 195 -4.47 5.43 -10.39
C LYS A 195 -4.05 5.98 -9.00
N ILE A 196 -2.97 5.46 -8.43
CA ILE A 196 -2.49 5.79 -7.09
C ILE A 196 -1.27 6.71 -7.17
N GLY A 197 -0.16 6.23 -7.74
CA GLY A 197 1.10 6.98 -7.81
C GLY A 197 1.24 7.90 -9.02
N GLU A 198 0.25 7.92 -9.91
CA GLU A 198 0.17 8.84 -11.06
C GLU A 198 1.37 8.80 -12.02
N GLY A 199 2.18 7.73 -11.96
CA GLY A 199 3.44 7.61 -12.70
C GLY A 199 4.51 8.62 -12.26
N ILE A 200 4.34 9.24 -11.09
CA ILE A 200 5.32 10.14 -10.48
C ILE A 200 5.85 9.60 -9.16
N VAL A 201 5.21 8.59 -8.57
CA VAL A 201 5.78 7.84 -7.46
C VAL A 201 6.55 6.66 -8.05
N GLU A 202 7.87 6.75 -7.99
CA GLU A 202 8.77 5.83 -8.68
C GLU A 202 9.97 5.47 -7.78
N HIS A 203 10.99 4.84 -8.34
CA HIS A 203 12.28 4.71 -7.70
C HIS A 203 13.16 5.91 -8.05
N TYR A 204 13.65 6.60 -7.02
CA TYR A 204 14.58 7.72 -7.19
C TYR A 204 15.88 7.43 -6.45
N GLY A 205 17.00 7.74 -7.10
CA GLY A 205 18.35 7.57 -6.56
C GLY A 205 18.94 6.18 -6.81
N GLU A 206 20.26 6.11 -6.80
CA GLU A 206 21.03 4.88 -7.02
C GLU A 206 21.64 4.40 -5.70
N GLY A 207 21.66 3.09 -5.46
CA GLY A 207 22.34 2.50 -4.30
C GLY A 207 21.39 1.76 -3.35
N GLN A 208 21.79 1.67 -2.07
CA GLN A 208 20.99 0.96 -1.07
C GLN A 208 19.76 1.78 -0.70
N LYS A 209 18.58 1.16 -0.80
CA LYS A 209 17.28 1.82 -0.64
C LYS A 209 17.17 2.69 0.60
N TYR A 210 17.68 2.22 1.73
CA TYR A 210 17.62 2.96 3.00
C TYR A 210 18.52 4.20 2.98
N GLU A 211 19.76 4.09 2.50
CA GLU A 211 20.66 5.24 2.34
C GLU A 211 20.06 6.26 1.38
N VAL A 212 19.60 5.81 0.22
CA VAL A 212 18.96 6.66 -0.80
C VAL A 212 17.75 7.40 -0.21
N ALA A 213 16.90 6.74 0.58
CA ALA A 213 15.77 7.39 1.23
C ALA A 213 16.19 8.55 2.16
N LEU A 214 17.28 8.36 2.92
CA LEU A 214 17.82 9.38 3.82
C LEU A 214 18.55 10.50 3.07
N GLU A 215 19.25 10.18 1.99
CA GLU A 215 19.93 11.16 1.12
C GLU A 215 18.91 12.05 0.41
N LEU A 216 17.86 11.47 -0.17
CA LEU A 216 16.77 12.23 -0.78
C LEU A 216 16.12 13.20 0.21
N ALA A 217 15.91 12.79 1.46
CA ALA A 217 15.35 13.66 2.49
C ALA A 217 16.22 14.91 2.74
N GLN A 218 17.55 14.76 2.66
CA GLN A 218 18.52 15.84 2.89
C GLN A 218 18.74 16.71 1.65
N GLU A 219 18.81 16.10 0.47
CA GLU A 219 19.30 16.76 -0.74
C GLU A 219 18.18 17.08 -1.74
N ASN A 220 17.09 16.31 -1.73
CA ASN A 220 16.02 16.44 -2.72
C ASN A 220 14.64 16.05 -2.17
N ALA A 221 14.09 16.92 -1.34
CA ALA A 221 12.76 16.80 -0.75
C ALA A 221 11.63 16.50 -1.77
N THR A 222 11.77 16.97 -3.02
CA THR A 222 10.79 16.71 -4.10
C THR A 222 10.73 15.22 -4.46
N TYR A 223 11.89 14.56 -4.54
CA TYR A 223 11.95 13.13 -4.85
C TYR A 223 11.81 12.28 -3.60
N ALA A 224 12.16 12.78 -2.41
CA ALA A 224 11.91 12.08 -1.15
C ALA A 224 10.41 11.73 -0.99
N VAL A 225 9.51 12.68 -1.26
CA VAL A 225 8.05 12.47 -1.15
C VAL A 225 7.44 11.66 -2.30
N ARG A 226 8.24 11.32 -3.31
CA ARG A 226 7.83 10.55 -4.50
C ARG A 226 8.57 9.22 -4.64
N ASN A 227 9.56 8.96 -3.80
CA ASN A 227 10.27 7.70 -3.83
C ASN A 227 9.44 6.62 -3.13
N SER A 228 9.08 5.58 -3.87
CA SER A 228 8.25 4.47 -3.37
C SER A 228 8.92 3.75 -2.19
N ASP A 229 10.25 3.68 -2.14
CA ASP A 229 10.98 3.11 -1.01
C ASP A 229 10.95 4.05 0.21
N THR A 230 11.12 5.37 0.03
CA THR A 230 10.98 6.35 1.13
C THR A 230 9.58 6.31 1.76
N LEU A 231 8.53 6.22 0.95
CA LEU A 231 7.15 6.09 1.43
C LEU A 231 6.92 4.78 2.21
N GLN A 232 7.51 3.66 1.78
CA GLN A 232 7.48 2.40 2.52
C GLN A 232 8.21 2.51 3.86
N PHE A 233 9.44 3.03 3.88
CA PHE A 233 10.21 3.16 5.12
C PHE A 233 9.50 4.05 6.14
N PHE A 234 8.95 5.18 5.69
CA PHE A 234 8.15 6.03 6.55
C PHE A 234 6.95 5.28 7.15
N ALA A 235 6.17 4.57 6.34
CA ALA A 235 5.00 3.83 6.84
C ALA A 235 5.39 2.69 7.80
N LEU A 236 6.47 1.98 7.51
CA LEU A 236 7.02 0.92 8.36
C LEU A 236 7.50 1.47 9.70
N GLU A 237 8.30 2.54 9.70
CA GLU A 237 8.85 3.12 10.94
C GLU A 237 7.77 3.77 11.80
N VAL A 238 6.84 4.50 11.18
CA VAL A 238 5.69 5.06 11.88
C VAL A 238 4.87 3.95 12.54
N TYR A 239 4.54 2.88 11.82
CA TYR A 239 3.79 1.77 12.41
C TYR A 239 4.58 1.05 13.52
N ALA A 240 5.88 0.83 13.31
CA ALA A 240 6.76 0.25 14.31
C ALA A 240 6.77 1.09 15.60
N HIS A 241 6.96 2.40 15.48
CA HIS A 241 7.07 3.32 16.61
C HIS A 241 5.74 3.63 17.28
N ASP A 242 4.66 3.83 16.53
CA ASP A 242 3.39 4.27 17.11
C ASP A 242 2.52 3.10 17.61
N VAL A 243 2.67 1.92 16.99
CA VAL A 243 1.75 0.78 17.20
C VAL A 243 2.47 -0.45 17.71
N ALA A 244 3.48 -0.95 16.98
CA ALA A 244 4.07 -2.26 17.28
C ALA A 244 4.89 -2.25 18.58
N VAL A 245 5.76 -1.25 18.75
CA VAL A 245 6.58 -1.02 19.95
C VAL A 245 6.46 0.45 20.34
N PRO A 246 5.37 0.84 21.04
CA PRO A 246 5.01 2.24 21.27
C PRO A 246 6.14 3.08 21.89
N GLY A 247 6.58 4.12 21.17
CA GLY A 247 7.60 5.07 21.60
C GLY A 247 9.05 4.64 21.38
N GLU A 248 9.29 3.40 20.91
CA GLU A 248 10.64 2.86 20.67
C GLU A 248 10.81 2.37 19.22
N GLY A 249 9.83 1.64 18.70
CA GLY A 249 9.90 1.01 17.38
C GLY A 249 11.05 0.00 17.25
N CYS A 250 11.49 -0.19 16.00
CA CYS A 250 12.71 -0.94 15.67
C CYS A 250 13.44 -0.23 14.51
N PRO A 251 13.88 1.04 14.70
CA PRO A 251 14.49 1.81 13.62
C PRO A 251 15.79 1.18 13.10
N GLY A 252 16.49 0.41 13.94
CA GLY A 252 17.78 -0.19 13.61
C GLY A 252 18.92 0.83 13.59
N VAL A 253 20.15 0.31 13.55
CA VAL A 253 21.32 1.11 13.19
C VAL A 253 21.76 0.57 11.84
N TYR A 254 21.76 1.44 10.83
CA TYR A 254 22.13 1.02 9.48
C TYR A 254 23.58 0.53 9.48
N THR A 255 23.77 -0.72 9.08
CA THR A 255 25.09 -1.30 8.86
C THR A 255 25.36 -1.29 7.37
N THR A 256 26.36 -0.53 6.93
CA THR A 256 26.84 -0.59 5.55
C THR A 256 27.32 -2.02 5.30
N VAL A 257 26.51 -2.82 4.62
CA VAL A 257 26.95 -4.15 4.22
C VAL A 257 27.93 -3.94 3.08
N SER A 258 29.23 -3.91 3.39
CA SER A 258 30.23 -4.17 2.35
C SER A 258 29.87 -5.53 1.76
N SER A 259 29.62 -5.59 0.46
CA SER A 259 29.35 -6.81 -0.31
C SER A 259 30.50 -7.81 -0.23
N THR A 260 30.73 -8.41 0.94
CA THR A 260 31.64 -9.51 1.22
C THR A 260 31.31 -10.09 2.59
N ALA A 261 30.31 -10.96 2.68
CA ALA A 261 30.30 -12.16 3.53
C ALA A 261 28.91 -12.81 3.51
N ALA A 262 28.70 -13.76 2.59
CA ALA A 262 27.77 -14.84 2.86
C ALA A 262 28.27 -15.60 4.11
N PRO A 263 27.39 -15.98 5.06
CA PRO A 263 27.81 -16.82 6.18
C PRO A 263 28.28 -18.18 5.64
N ALA A 264 29.52 -18.54 5.97
CA ALA A 264 30.14 -19.81 5.62
C ALA A 264 29.36 -20.98 6.26
N ALA A 265 28.55 -21.66 5.46
CA ALA A 265 28.06 -22.99 5.79
C ALA A 265 29.14 -24.01 5.41
N THR A 266 29.80 -24.55 6.44
CA THR A 266 30.78 -25.63 6.31
C THR A 266 30.08 -26.91 5.87
N SER A 267 30.31 -27.37 4.64
CA SER A 267 30.21 -28.78 4.28
C SER A 267 31.14 -29.11 3.11
N ALA A 268 31.97 -30.11 3.35
CA ALA A 268 33.07 -30.50 2.50
C ALA A 268 32.63 -31.46 1.37
N ALA A 269 32.99 -31.07 0.14
CA ALA A 269 33.54 -31.88 -0.97
C ALA A 269 32.67 -32.96 -1.67
N PRO A 270 33.05 -33.42 -2.90
CA PRO A 270 34.06 -32.91 -3.84
C PRO A 270 33.55 -32.61 -5.27
N SER A 271 34.47 -31.97 -6.00
CA SER A 271 34.55 -31.55 -7.39
C SER A 271 34.13 -32.56 -8.47
N VAL A 272 33.51 -32.04 -9.54
CA VAL A 272 33.72 -32.50 -10.92
C VAL A 272 33.74 -31.31 -11.88
N THR A 273 34.74 -31.32 -12.77
CA THR A 273 35.08 -30.31 -13.76
C THR A 273 34.41 -30.63 -15.10
N SER A 274 33.82 -29.64 -15.77
CA SER A 274 33.73 -29.66 -17.25
C SER A 274 33.51 -28.27 -17.81
N VAL A 275 34.39 -27.91 -18.75
CA VAL A 275 34.50 -26.63 -19.47
C VAL A 275 33.54 -26.62 -20.67
N ALA A 276 32.87 -25.49 -20.92
CA ALA A 276 32.47 -25.08 -22.27
C ALA A 276 32.32 -23.55 -22.32
N ALA A 277 32.87 -22.96 -23.39
CA ALA A 277 33.07 -21.53 -23.55
C ALA A 277 32.11 -20.89 -24.58
N ALA A 278 31.84 -19.60 -24.36
CA ALA A 278 31.46 -18.53 -25.32
C ALA A 278 30.03 -18.57 -25.94
N PRO A 279 29.47 -17.42 -26.39
CA PRO A 279 30.11 -16.10 -26.59
C PRO A 279 29.54 -14.93 -25.79
N ALA A 280 30.37 -13.91 -25.65
CA ALA A 280 30.02 -12.57 -25.21
C ALA A 280 29.12 -11.89 -26.26
N ALA A 281 28.04 -11.26 -25.81
CA ALA A 281 27.23 -10.35 -26.60
C ALA A 281 26.73 -9.19 -25.71
N SER A 282 26.98 -7.98 -26.20
CA SER A 282 26.35 -6.69 -25.84
C SER A 282 26.56 -6.13 -24.43
N THR A 283 27.78 -5.70 -24.13
CA THR A 283 28.09 -4.73 -23.07
C THR A 283 27.51 -3.33 -23.31
N GLU A 284 27.13 -2.98 -24.55
CA GLU A 284 26.58 -1.66 -24.88
C GLU A 284 25.09 -1.47 -24.52
N ALA A 285 24.31 -2.54 -24.36
CA ALA A 285 22.89 -2.42 -23.96
C ALA A 285 22.71 -2.32 -22.43
N ALA A 286 23.65 -2.86 -21.66
CA ALA A 286 23.60 -2.86 -20.20
C ALA A 286 23.97 -1.50 -19.57
N GLU A 287 24.79 -0.68 -20.25
CA GLU A 287 25.19 0.64 -19.73
C GLU A 287 24.07 1.70 -19.83
N ALA A 288 23.06 1.47 -20.67
CA ALA A 288 21.94 2.39 -20.86
C ALA A 288 20.69 2.00 -20.06
N CYS A 289 20.66 0.82 -19.45
CA CYS A 289 19.53 0.31 -18.69
C CYS A 289 19.88 0.26 -17.20
N GLU A 290 18.95 0.67 -16.35
CA GLU A 290 19.16 0.74 -14.91
C GLU A 290 18.69 -0.56 -14.23
N PRO A 291 19.52 -1.18 -13.38
CA PRO A 291 19.18 -2.42 -12.70
C PRO A 291 18.26 -2.22 -11.48
N HIS A 292 17.11 -2.90 -11.44
CA HIS A 292 16.19 -2.92 -10.29
C HIS A 292 16.06 -4.31 -9.71
N GLY A 293 17.14 -4.82 -9.12
CA GLY A 293 17.16 -6.13 -8.47
C GLY A 293 16.87 -7.29 -9.43
N ASP A 294 15.60 -7.47 -9.80
CA ASP A 294 15.11 -8.55 -10.64
C ASP A 294 14.74 -8.14 -12.08
N HIS A 295 14.73 -6.84 -12.43
CA HIS A 295 14.44 -6.35 -13.79
C HIS A 295 15.33 -5.18 -14.23
N TRP A 296 15.37 -4.90 -15.53
CA TRP A 296 16.03 -3.72 -16.10
C TRP A 296 15.02 -2.65 -16.44
N HIS A 297 15.39 -1.39 -16.22
CA HIS A 297 14.63 -0.25 -16.72
C HIS A 297 15.42 0.42 -17.85
N CYS A 298 14.91 0.33 -19.08
CA CYS A 298 15.59 0.88 -20.24
C CYS A 298 14.89 2.14 -20.79
N PRO A 299 15.64 3.14 -21.29
CA PRO A 299 15.10 4.26 -22.04
C PRO A 299 14.33 3.81 -23.29
N PRO A 300 13.33 4.58 -23.76
CA PRO A 300 12.56 4.23 -24.95
C PRO A 300 13.42 3.93 -26.18
N GLY A 301 13.21 2.75 -26.77
CA GLY A 301 13.94 2.30 -27.98
C GLY A 301 15.25 1.56 -27.70
N VAL A 302 15.67 1.43 -26.44
CA VAL A 302 16.78 0.57 -26.03
C VAL A 302 16.23 -0.82 -25.67
N PRO A 303 16.73 -1.91 -26.27
CA PRO A 303 16.29 -3.26 -25.93
C PRO A 303 16.80 -3.66 -24.53
N GLU A 304 15.92 -4.23 -23.72
CA GLU A 304 16.28 -4.74 -22.38
C GLU A 304 17.34 -5.85 -22.45
N PRO A 305 18.36 -5.81 -21.55
CA PRO A 305 19.31 -6.91 -21.43
C PRO A 305 18.62 -8.23 -21.07
N THR A 306 19.09 -9.32 -21.66
CA THR A 306 18.48 -10.65 -21.49
C THR A 306 18.95 -11.40 -20.23
N ALA A 307 20.02 -10.92 -19.58
CA ALA A 307 20.50 -11.42 -18.30
C ALA A 307 20.09 -10.44 -17.20
N PRO A 308 19.67 -10.88 -16.00
CA PRO A 308 19.23 -9.97 -14.93
C PRO A 308 20.37 -9.06 -14.45
N PRO A 309 20.03 -7.92 -13.82
CA PRO A 309 20.98 -7.15 -13.04
C PRO A 309 21.84 -7.99 -12.09
N ALA A 310 23.11 -7.60 -11.96
CA ALA A 310 24.02 -8.18 -10.98
C ALA A 310 23.78 -7.60 -9.57
#